data_AF-A0A0G4MDA6-F1
#
_entry.id   AF-A0A0G4MDA6-F1
#
_cell.length_a   1.000
_cell.length_b   1.000
_cell.length_c   1.000
_cell.angle_alpha   90.00
_cell.angle_beta   90.00
_cell.angle_gamma   90.00
#
_symmetry.space_group_name_H-M   'P 1'
#
loop_
_entity.id
_entity.type
_entity.pdbx_description
1 polymer ?
#
loop_
_entity_poly.entity_id
_entity_poly.type
_entity_poly.pdbx_seq_one_letter_code
_entity_poly.pdbx_strand_id
1 'polypeptide(L)'
;QEVAKKRTRRTVKAQRAIVGASLDVIKEKRSQRPEARSAARAAAIKESKEKKQADAAAKKADKAKNAGLASKGQTSRISSKQGSKGAQAKVQANTR
;
A
#
# COMPACT_ATOMS: atom_id res chain seq x y z
N GLN A 1 41.69 57.01 -3.97
CA GLN A 1 40.26 56.90 -4.30
C GLN A 1 40.03 55.48 -4.81
N GLU A 2 39.51 54.59 -3.98
CA GLU A 2 39.10 53.26 -4.45
C GLU A 2 37.89 52.84 -3.61
N VAL A 3 36.70 52.88 -4.21
CA VAL A 3 35.46 52.47 -3.56
C VAL A 3 35.11 51.08 -4.08
N ALA A 4 35.50 50.05 -3.32
CA ALA A 4 35.16 48.67 -3.67
C ALA A 4 33.64 48.44 -3.61
N LYS A 5 33.09 47.79 -4.64
CA LYS A 5 31.65 47.54 -4.79
C LYS A 5 31.16 46.55 -3.72
N LYS A 6 30.21 46.96 -2.87
CA LYS A 6 29.62 46.09 -1.84
C LYS A 6 28.82 44.95 -2.47
N ARG A 7 29.10 43.70 -2.03
CA ARG A 7 28.35 42.50 -2.45
C ARG A 7 26.93 42.54 -1.88
N THR A 8 25.92 42.45 -2.75
CA THR A 8 24.51 42.31 -2.35
C THR A 8 24.22 40.87 -1.91
N ARG A 9 23.62 40.66 -0.73
CA ARG A 9 23.08 39.35 -0.32
C ARG A 9 21.65 39.23 -0.83
N ARG A 10 21.36 38.22 -1.66
CA ARG A 10 20.01 37.95 -2.18
C ARG A 10 19.33 36.88 -1.33
N THR A 11 18.13 37.17 -0.85
CA THR A 11 17.26 36.18 -0.18
C THR A 11 16.35 35.52 -1.21
N VAL A 12 16.27 34.19 -1.22
CA VAL A 12 15.36 33.46 -2.10
C VAL A 12 13.96 33.38 -1.47
N LYS A 13 12.92 33.68 -2.26
CA LYS A 13 11.53 33.53 -1.82
C LYS A 13 11.14 32.05 -1.79
N ALA A 14 11.01 31.49 -0.60
CA ALA A 14 10.59 30.10 -0.38
C ALA A 14 9.06 29.89 -0.41
N GLN A 15 8.27 30.96 -0.32
CA GLN A 15 6.80 30.92 -0.33
C GLN A 15 6.25 31.17 -1.75
N ARG A 16 6.54 30.26 -2.69
CA ARG A 16 5.94 30.26 -4.04
C ARG A 16 4.90 29.15 -4.17
N ALA A 17 3.85 29.40 -4.95
CA ALA A 17 2.87 28.37 -5.28
C ALA A 17 3.55 27.25 -6.08
N ILE A 18 3.00 26.04 -5.99
CA ILE A 18 3.48 24.89 -6.76
C ILE A 18 2.43 24.59 -7.83
N VAL A 19 2.83 24.18 -9.03
CA VAL A 19 1.86 23.78 -10.05
C VAL A 19 0.94 22.68 -9.49
N GLY A 20 -0.37 22.88 -9.58
CA GLY A 20 -1.38 21.98 -9.02
C GLY A 20 -1.75 22.24 -7.55
N ALA A 21 -1.13 23.19 -6.85
CA ALA A 21 -1.54 23.60 -5.51
C ALA A 21 -1.24 25.08 -5.22
N SER A 22 -2.28 25.84 -4.83
CA SER A 22 -2.10 27.24 -4.43
C SER A 22 -1.29 27.36 -3.11
N LEU A 23 -0.72 28.54 -2.88
CA LEU A 23 0.04 28.82 -1.65
C LEU A 23 -0.80 28.64 -0.38
N ASP A 24 -2.07 28.97 -0.45
CA ASP A 24 -2.95 28.96 0.71
C ASP A 24 -3.29 27.54 1.14
N VAL A 25 -3.56 26.65 0.16
CA VAL A 25 -3.78 25.21 0.42
C VAL A 25 -2.54 24.56 1.04
N ILE A 26 -1.35 24.93 0.60
CA ILE A 26 -0.09 24.41 1.17
C ILE A 26 0.09 24.90 2.61
N LYS A 27 -0.17 26.17 2.88
CA LYS A 27 -0.06 26.75 4.23
C LYS A 27 -1.06 26.10 5.18
N GLU A 28 -2.31 25.98 4.76
CA GLU A 28 -3.38 25.37 5.55
C GLU A 28 -3.03 23.94 5.95
N LYS A 29 -2.60 23.10 4.99
CA LYS A 29 -2.17 21.72 5.28
C LYS A 29 -0.97 21.66 6.23
N ARG A 30 -0.02 22.61 6.11
CA ARG A 30 1.16 22.68 6.99
C ARG A 30 0.81 23.16 8.40
N SER A 31 -0.12 24.09 8.55
CA SER A 31 -0.54 24.67 9.83
C SER A 31 -1.51 23.78 10.62
N GLN A 32 -1.98 22.68 10.05
CA GLN A 32 -2.82 21.73 10.79
C GLN A 32 -2.13 21.27 12.07
N ARG A 33 -2.87 21.29 13.18
CA ARG A 33 -2.36 20.86 14.49
C ARG A 33 -1.93 19.39 14.45
N PRO A 34 -0.87 19.00 15.17
CA PRO A 34 -0.42 17.61 15.22
C PRO A 34 -1.51 16.62 15.67
N GLU A 35 -2.41 17.04 16.56
CA GLU A 35 -3.55 16.25 17.04
C GLU A 35 -4.56 15.92 15.93
N ALA A 36 -4.91 16.91 15.10
CA ALA A 36 -5.78 16.68 13.94
C ALA A 36 -5.10 15.74 12.93
N ARG A 37 -3.78 15.89 12.74
CA ARG A 37 -2.98 15.01 11.88
C ARG A 37 -2.92 13.57 12.41
N SER A 38 -2.74 13.38 13.70
CA SER A 38 -2.70 12.04 14.31
C SER A 38 -4.06 11.37 14.28
N ALA A 39 -5.15 12.11 14.50
CA ALA A 39 -6.52 11.61 14.38
C ALA A 39 -6.82 11.13 12.94
N ALA A 40 -6.50 11.93 11.93
CA ALA A 40 -6.67 11.55 10.52
C ALA A 40 -5.83 10.31 10.16
N ARG A 41 -4.58 10.22 10.65
CA ARG A 41 -3.74 9.03 10.47
C ARG A 41 -4.36 7.79 11.13
N ALA A 42 -4.88 7.92 12.35
CA ALA A 42 -5.49 6.81 13.06
C ALA A 42 -6.76 6.31 12.34
N ALA A 43 -7.61 7.22 11.84
CA ALA A 43 -8.78 6.89 11.04
C ALA A 43 -8.38 6.13 9.75
N ALA A 44 -7.42 6.65 8.99
CA ALA A 44 -6.94 6.00 7.76
C ALA A 44 -6.35 4.60 8.03
N ILE A 45 -5.66 4.41 9.16
CA ILE A 45 -5.15 3.11 9.57
C ILE A 45 -6.28 2.14 9.91
N LYS A 46 -7.33 2.60 10.60
CA LYS A 46 -8.51 1.78 10.92
C LYS A 46 -9.22 1.32 9.64
N GLU A 47 -9.56 2.25 8.75
CA GLU A 47 -10.18 1.94 7.47
C GLU A 47 -9.34 0.96 6.64
N SER A 48 -8.01 1.15 6.61
CA SER A 48 -7.11 0.27 5.87
C SER A 48 -7.08 -1.15 6.46
N LYS A 49 -7.18 -1.27 7.79
CA LYS A 49 -7.24 -2.58 8.46
C LYS A 49 -8.58 -3.27 8.21
N GLU A 50 -9.68 -2.54 8.29
CA GLU A 50 -11.03 -3.04 8.00
C GLU A 50 -11.15 -3.54 6.56
N LYS A 51 -10.66 -2.75 5.59
CA LYS A 51 -10.60 -3.17 4.18
C LYS A 51 -9.81 -4.47 4.00
N LYS A 52 -8.63 -4.58 4.62
CA LYS A 52 -7.82 -5.81 4.57
C LYS A 52 -8.51 -7.02 5.20
N GLN A 53 -9.26 -6.82 6.30
CA GLN A 53 -10.02 -7.90 6.92
C GLN A 53 -11.19 -8.34 6.04
N ALA A 54 -11.92 -7.40 5.44
CA ALA A 54 -12.99 -7.68 4.50
C ALA A 54 -12.47 -8.45 3.27
N ASP A 55 -11.35 -8.01 2.69
CA ASP A 55 -10.71 -8.70 1.56
C ASP A 55 -10.24 -10.11 1.94
N ALA A 56 -9.72 -10.30 3.16
CA ALA A 56 -9.31 -11.61 3.65
C ALA A 56 -10.51 -12.54 3.89
N ALA A 57 -11.62 -12.01 4.40
CA ALA A 57 -12.86 -12.75 4.59
C ALA A 57 -13.47 -13.17 3.22
N ALA A 58 -13.51 -12.25 2.25
CA ALA A 58 -13.93 -12.54 0.88
C ALA A 58 -13.08 -13.65 0.25
N LYS A 59 -11.74 -13.54 0.32
CA LYS A 59 -10.82 -14.57 -0.19
C LYS A 59 -11.02 -15.94 0.49
N LYS A 60 -11.31 -15.98 1.79
CA LYS A 60 -11.61 -17.23 2.51
C LYS A 60 -12.95 -17.82 2.07
N ALA A 61 -13.98 -16.99 1.90
CA ALA A 61 -15.28 -17.42 1.41
C ALA A 61 -15.19 -17.97 -0.03
N ASP A 62 -14.44 -17.30 -0.91
CA ASP A 62 -14.24 -17.76 -2.29
C ASP A 62 -13.43 -19.05 -2.34
N LYS A 63 -12.39 -19.19 -1.49
CA LYS A 63 -11.64 -20.45 -1.35
C LYS A 63 -12.53 -21.59 -0.85
N ALA A 64 -13.41 -21.32 0.12
CA ALA A 64 -14.35 -22.32 0.63
C ALA A 64 -15.40 -22.73 -0.42
N LYS A 65 -15.92 -21.79 -1.21
CA LYS A 65 -16.81 -22.07 -2.34
C LYS A 65 -16.11 -22.92 -3.39
N ASN A 66 -14.88 -22.58 -3.76
CA ASN A 66 -14.09 -23.34 -4.73
C ASN A 66 -13.74 -24.75 -4.22
N ALA A 67 -13.45 -24.90 -2.92
CA ALA A 67 -13.24 -26.20 -2.29
C ALA A 67 -14.52 -27.06 -2.25
N GLY A 68 -15.68 -26.43 -1.99
CA GLY A 68 -16.99 -27.10 -2.02
C GLY A 68 -17.40 -27.55 -3.42
N LEU A 69 -17.06 -26.78 -4.46
CA LEU A 69 -17.26 -27.19 -5.86
C LEU A 69 -16.32 -28.33 -6.27
N ALA A 70 -15.08 -28.32 -5.76
CA ALA A 70 -14.14 -29.42 -5.97
C ALA A 70 -14.56 -30.72 -5.25
N SER A 71 -15.15 -30.63 -4.05
CA SER A 71 -15.62 -31.79 -3.29
C SER A 71 -16.93 -32.38 -3.83
N LYS A 72 -17.80 -31.56 -4.42
CA LYS A 72 -19.02 -32.00 -5.13
C LYS A 72 -18.76 -32.65 -6.49
N GLY A 73 -17.49 -32.81 -6.89
CA GLY A 73 -17.13 -33.42 -8.18
C GLY A 73 -17.55 -32.61 -9.40
N GLN A 74 -18.03 -31.37 -9.22
CA GLN A 74 -18.50 -30.49 -10.28
C GLN A 74 -17.35 -29.71 -10.96
N THR A 75 -16.14 -29.76 -10.39
CA THR A 75 -14.94 -29.50 -11.18
C THR A 75 -14.73 -30.72 -12.07
N SER A 76 -15.18 -30.60 -13.32
CA SER A 76 -14.77 -31.45 -14.43
C SER A 76 -13.26 -31.66 -14.33
N ARG A 77 -12.87 -32.82 -13.79
CA ARG A 77 -11.52 -33.35 -13.93
C ARG A 77 -11.36 -33.67 -15.41
N ILE A 78 -11.00 -32.66 -16.19
CA ILE A 78 -10.07 -32.89 -17.29
C ILE A 78 -8.73 -33.20 -16.60
N SER A 79 -8.65 -34.42 -16.10
CA SER A 79 -7.41 -35.13 -15.85
C SER A 79 -6.84 -35.45 -17.22
N SER A 80 -6.39 -34.42 -17.94
CA SER A 80 -5.42 -34.65 -18.98
C SER A 80 -4.12 -35.02 -18.27
N LYS A 81 -3.41 -35.97 -18.86
CA LYS A 81 -2.22 -36.69 -18.38
C LYS A 81 -1.00 -35.81 -18.00
N GLN A 82 -1.20 -34.51 -17.84
CA GLN A 82 -0.16 -33.50 -17.67
C GLN A 82 0.03 -33.05 -16.21
N GLY A 83 -0.93 -33.31 -15.32
CA GLY A 83 -0.82 -32.92 -13.89
C GLY A 83 0.03 -33.85 -13.02
N SER A 84 0.35 -35.07 -13.47
CA SER A 84 1.03 -36.08 -12.65
C SER A 84 2.56 -36.05 -12.72
N LYS A 85 3.16 -35.05 -13.38
CA LYS A 85 4.62 -34.92 -13.55
C LYS A 85 5.22 -33.62 -12.96
N GLY A 86 4.60 -33.03 -11.94
CA GLY A 86 4.96 -31.67 -11.51
C GLY A 86 5.28 -31.42 -10.03
N ALA A 87 5.19 -32.41 -9.13
CA ALA A 87 5.44 -32.19 -7.71
C ALA A 87 6.57 -33.10 -7.21
N GLN A 88 7.80 -32.58 -7.19
CA GLN A 88 8.91 -33.19 -6.47
C GLN A 88 8.54 -33.24 -4.98
N ALA A 89 8.46 -34.44 -4.39
CA ALA A 89 8.24 -34.59 -2.97
C ALA A 89 9.42 -33.99 -2.21
N LYS A 90 9.16 -33.03 -1.32
CA LYS A 90 10.19 -32.41 -0.49
C LYS A 90 10.66 -33.46 0.53
N VAL A 91 11.88 -33.97 0.34
CA VAL A 91 12.52 -34.92 1.27
C VAL A 91 12.65 -34.26 2.64
N GLN A 92 12.06 -34.86 3.67
CA GLN A 92 12.25 -34.42 5.05
C GLN A 92 13.63 -34.87 5.53
N ALA A 93 14.40 -33.94 6.11
CA ALA A 93 15.69 -34.23 6.71
C ALA A 93 15.47 -34.92 8.05
N ASN A 94 15.42 -36.25 8.03
CA ASN A 94 15.46 -37.07 9.23
C ASN A 94 16.90 -37.53 9.45
N THR A 95 17.66 -36.75 10.20
CA THR A 95 18.89 -37.25 10.82
C THR A 95 19.07 -36.68 12.22
N ARG A 96 19.73 -37.53 13.02
CA ARG A 96 19.97 -37.52 14.46
C ARG A 96 20.96 -36.46 14.92
#